data_AF-A0A2M7TWP7-F1
#
_entry.id   AF-A0A2M7TWP7-F1
#
_cell.length_a   1.000
_cell.length_b   1.000
_cell.length_c   1.000
_cell.angle_alpha   90.00
_cell.angle_beta   90.00
_cell.angle_gamma   90.00
#
_symmetry.space_group_name_H-M   'P 1'
#
loop_
_entity.id
_entity.type
_entity.pdbx_description
1 polymer ?
#
loop_
_entity_poly.entity_id
_entity_poly.type
_entity_poly.pdbx_seq_one_letter_code
_entity_poly.pdbx_strand_id
1 'polypeptide(L)'
;MKLTYETGTATLIQFIVLGLLNILNGLDSIVTTCHHEGGGCFSNIFSSVVFYILTIMWFGIVLLIGYAAQEKRSRRLAQILIAAEAMIALIAFFNIRLNVRYHNGLLSLFTSIADLLLAVWIITLAYRLMKAGGRRITKQRSRNRPSPDKL
;
A
#
# COMPACT_ATOMS: atom_id res chain seq x y z
N MET A 1 -27.22 1.81 -0.50
CA MET A 1 -25.91 2.41 -0.16
C MET A 1 -24.87 1.90 -1.13
N LYS A 2 -24.27 2.77 -1.96
CA LYS A 2 -23.12 2.41 -2.81
C LYS A 2 -21.96 2.11 -1.86
N LEU A 3 -21.52 0.85 -1.77
CA LEU A 3 -20.22 0.56 -1.16
C LEU A 3 -19.15 1.13 -2.10
N THR A 4 -18.83 2.40 -1.91
CA THR A 4 -17.61 3.02 -2.45
C THR A 4 -16.47 2.23 -1.82
N TYR A 5 -15.77 1.44 -2.62
CA TYR A 5 -14.59 0.75 -2.14
C TYR A 5 -13.54 1.84 -1.89
N GLU A 6 -13.24 2.14 -0.62
CA GLU A 6 -12.31 3.20 -0.22
C GLU A 6 -10.83 2.76 -0.38
N THR A 7 -10.52 1.98 -1.43
CA THR A 7 -9.15 1.52 -1.71
C THR A 7 -8.22 2.69 -2.02
N GLY A 8 -8.69 3.71 -2.76
CA GLY A 8 -7.92 4.91 -3.04
C GLY A 8 -7.72 5.80 -1.80
N THR A 9 -8.72 5.87 -0.92
CA THR A 9 -8.59 6.59 0.36
C THR A 9 -7.59 5.88 1.29
N ALA A 10 -7.64 4.55 1.34
CA ALA A 10 -6.71 3.77 2.15
C ALA A 10 -5.26 3.91 1.68
N THR A 11 -5.00 3.87 0.37
CA THR A 11 -3.65 4.10 -0.18
C THR A 11 -3.17 5.54 0.07
N LEU A 12 -4.08 6.52 0.10
CA LEU A 12 -3.75 7.91 0.45
C LEU A 12 -3.33 8.03 1.92
N ILE A 13 -4.08 7.40 2.83
CA ILE A 13 -3.74 7.37 4.26
C ILE A 13 -2.37 6.71 4.43
N GLN A 14 -2.13 5.58 3.76
CA GLN A 14 -0.84 4.90 3.80
C GLN A 14 0.30 5.79 3.30
N PHE A 15 0.10 6.51 2.19
CA PHE A 15 1.08 7.46 1.66
C PHE A 15 1.43 8.56 2.68
N ILE A 16 0.43 9.17 3.33
CA ILE A 16 0.66 10.25 4.29
C ILE A 16 1.34 9.73 5.56
N VAL A 17 0.82 8.64 6.14
CA VAL A 17 1.32 8.09 7.42
C VAL A 17 2.73 7.56 7.24
N LEU A 18 2.97 6.73 6.22
CA LEU A 18 4.30 6.16 5.99
C LEU A 18 5.28 7.18 5.42
N GLY A 19 4.80 8.17 4.66
CA GLY A 19 5.63 9.30 4.23
C GLY A 19 6.21 10.03 5.44
N LEU A 20 5.37 10.41 6.40
CA LEU A 20 5.81 11.09 7.63
C LEU A 20 6.72 10.20 8.48
N LEU A 21 6.37 8.93 8.70
CA LEU A 21 7.18 8.02 9.53
C LEU A 21 8.56 7.75 8.90
N ASN A 22 8.65 7.66 7.57
CA ASN A 22 9.93 7.48 6.90
C ASN A 22 10.82 8.74 6.96
N ILE A 23 10.24 9.96 7.00
CA ILE A 23 11.02 11.17 7.28
C ILE A 23 11.66 11.07 8.67
N LEU A 24 10.86 10.71 9.68
CA LEU A 24 11.34 10.63 11.07
C LEU A 24 12.44 9.58 11.21
N ASN A 25 12.30 8.40 10.60
CA ASN A 25 13.37 7.39 10.59
C ASN A 25 14.63 7.85 9.86
N GLY A 26 14.48 8.56 8.74
CA GLY A 26 15.61 9.13 8.01
C GLY A 26 16.38 10.15 8.85
N LEU A 27 15.67 11.03 9.56
CA LEU A 27 16.27 12.00 10.47
C LEU A 27 16.98 11.32 11.65
N ASP A 28 16.35 10.31 12.26
CA ASP A 28 16.94 9.56 13.37
C ASP A 28 18.22 8.82 12.94
N SER A 29 18.22 8.20 11.76
CA SER A 29 19.41 7.58 11.14
C SER A 29 20.53 8.59 10.90
N ILE A 30 20.21 9.77 10.37
CA ILE A 30 21.21 10.82 10.13
C ILE A 30 21.80 11.31 11.46
N VAL A 31 20.97 11.62 12.45
CA VAL A 31 21.41 12.17 13.74
C VAL A 31 22.28 11.17 14.49
N THR A 32 21.87 9.90 14.55
CA THR A 32 22.63 8.85 15.25
C THR A 32 24.00 8.61 14.60
N THR A 33 24.08 8.52 13.28
CA THR A 33 25.35 8.34 12.56
C THR A 33 26.26 9.55 12.68
N CYS A 34 25.72 10.77 12.54
CA CYS A 34 26.52 12.00 12.60
C CYS A 34 27.04 12.29 14.02
N HIS A 35 26.35 11.80 15.06
CA HIS A 35 26.78 11.95 16.46
C HIS A 35 27.84 10.92 16.88
N HIS A 36 27.89 9.73 16.25
CA HIS A 36 28.83 8.66 16.63
C HIS A 36 30.05 8.52 15.69
N GLU A 37 29.94 8.84 14.40
CA GLU A 37 31.00 8.64 13.41
C GLU A 37 31.28 9.92 12.61
N GLY A 38 32.25 10.72 13.07
CA GLY A 38 32.61 12.02 12.47
C GLY A 38 33.15 12.00 11.03
N GLY A 39 33.28 10.84 10.38
CA GLY A 39 33.88 10.69 9.05
C GLY A 39 32.92 10.35 7.89
N GLY A 40 31.67 9.97 8.16
CA GLY A 40 30.76 9.39 7.14
C GLY A 40 29.43 10.12 6.91
N CYS A 41 29.18 11.22 7.63
CA CYS A 41 27.84 11.81 7.73
C CYS A 41 27.25 12.24 6.37
N PHE A 42 28.05 12.80 5.45
CA PHE A 42 27.56 13.22 4.13
C PHE A 42 27.10 12.04 3.26
N SER A 43 27.81 10.90 3.31
CA SER A 43 27.45 9.69 2.56
C SER A 43 26.13 9.10 3.07
N ASN A 44 25.95 9.07 4.39
CA ASN A 44 24.73 8.55 5.00
C ASN A 44 23.51 9.45 4.76
N ILE A 45 23.70 10.78 4.77
CA ILE A 45 22.67 11.75 4.39
C ILE A 45 22.24 11.53 2.94
N PHE A 46 23.20 11.41 2.02
CA PHE A 46 22.89 11.18 0.61
C PHE A 46 22.11 9.87 0.41
N SER A 47 22.56 8.78 1.04
CA SER A 47 21.86 7.50 0.99
C SER A 47 20.44 7.58 1.55
N SER A 48 20.26 8.21 2.72
CA SER A 48 18.95 8.36 3.37
C SER A 48 17.97 9.19 2.51
N VAL A 49 18.45 10.25 1.87
CA VAL A 49 17.63 11.07 0.95
C VAL A 49 17.21 10.28 -0.29
N VAL A 50 18.13 9.49 -0.88
CA VAL A 50 17.80 8.64 -2.03
C VAL A 50 16.74 7.60 -1.66
N PHE A 51 16.89 6.91 -0.52
CA PHE A 51 15.89 5.96 -0.03
C PHE A 51 14.54 6.63 0.22
N TYR A 52 14.53 7.85 0.76
CA TYR A 52 13.31 8.61 0.97
C TYR A 52 12.59 8.96 -0.35
N ILE A 53 13.32 9.44 -1.37
CA ILE A 53 12.74 9.73 -2.69
C ILE A 53 12.15 8.46 -3.32
N LEU A 54 12.88 7.35 -3.27
CA LEU A 54 12.40 6.06 -3.78
C LEU A 54 11.12 5.60 -3.05
N THR A 55 11.07 5.80 -1.73
CA THR A 55 9.94 5.42 -0.89
C THR A 55 8.70 6.25 -1.22
N ILE A 56 8.83 7.58 -1.33
CA ILE A 56 7.74 8.45 -1.76
C ILE A 56 7.27 8.09 -3.18
N MET A 57 8.21 7.87 -4.10
CA MET A 57 7.86 7.50 -5.47
C MET A 57 7.09 6.18 -5.51
N TRP A 58 7.51 5.19 -4.73
CA TRP A 58 6.84 3.90 -4.62
C TRP A 58 5.43 4.03 -4.06
N PHE A 59 5.27 4.68 -2.90
CA PHE A 59 3.93 4.87 -2.33
C PHE A 59 3.05 5.78 -3.21
N GLY A 60 3.63 6.71 -3.97
CA GLY A 60 2.94 7.49 -4.98
C GLY A 60 2.41 6.63 -6.14
N ILE A 61 3.19 5.66 -6.62
CA ILE A 61 2.74 4.69 -7.62
C ILE A 61 1.61 3.82 -7.06
N VAL A 62 1.74 3.33 -5.83
CA VAL A 62 0.71 2.55 -5.14
C VAL A 62 -0.58 3.36 -4.98
N LEU A 63 -0.49 4.65 -4.64
CA LEU A 63 -1.62 5.56 -4.58
C LEU A 63 -2.34 5.69 -5.93
N LEU A 64 -1.58 5.92 -7.00
CA LEU A 64 -2.11 6.00 -8.36
C LEU A 64 -2.77 4.69 -8.80
N ILE A 65 -2.18 3.55 -8.50
CA ILE A 65 -2.75 2.22 -8.78
C ILE A 65 -4.02 2.01 -7.95
N GLY A 66 -4.03 2.38 -6.67
CA GLY A 66 -5.20 2.29 -5.79
C GLY A 66 -6.37 3.10 -6.32
N TYR A 67 -6.11 4.35 -6.75
CA TYR A 67 -7.12 5.21 -7.37
C TYR A 67 -7.61 4.65 -8.71
N ALA A 68 -6.69 4.21 -9.59
CA ALA A 68 -7.03 3.64 -10.88
C ALA A 68 -7.78 2.29 -10.77
N ALA A 69 -7.44 1.47 -9.76
CA ALA A 69 -8.12 0.22 -9.46
C ALA A 69 -9.56 0.46 -8.99
N GLN A 70 -9.78 1.52 -8.21
CA GLN A 70 -11.10 1.95 -7.78
C GLN A 70 -11.95 2.46 -8.95
N GLU A 71 -11.41 3.38 -9.76
CA GLU A 71 -12.14 4.02 -10.87
C GLU A 71 -12.49 3.02 -11.98
N LYS A 72 -11.51 2.24 -12.44
CA LYS A 72 -11.74 1.27 -13.53
C LYS A 72 -12.34 -0.04 -13.05
N ARG A 73 -12.48 -0.25 -11.73
CA ARG A 73 -12.93 -1.49 -11.08
C ARG A 73 -12.32 -2.76 -11.69
N SER A 74 -11.04 -2.69 -12.06
CA SER A 74 -10.39 -3.75 -12.82
C SER A 74 -9.72 -4.78 -11.92
N ARG A 75 -9.95 -6.07 -12.18
CA ARG A 75 -9.34 -7.16 -11.42
C ARG A 75 -7.82 -7.21 -11.55
N ARG A 76 -7.29 -6.86 -12.73
CA ARG A 76 -5.84 -6.88 -12.99
C ARG A 76 -5.10 -5.81 -12.18
N LEU A 77 -5.62 -4.59 -12.10
CA LEU A 77 -5.01 -3.53 -11.29
C LEU A 77 -5.09 -3.88 -9.79
N ALA A 78 -6.20 -4.47 -9.33
CA ALA A 78 -6.32 -4.91 -7.95
C ALA A 78 -5.36 -6.06 -7.61
N GLN A 79 -5.06 -6.98 -8.54
CA GLN A 79 -4.02 -7.99 -8.37
C GLN A 79 -2.63 -7.39 -8.25
N ILE A 80 -2.31 -6.39 -9.10
CA ILE A 80 -1.02 -5.67 -9.02
C ILE A 80 -0.91 -4.93 -7.68
N LEU A 81 -1.99 -4.29 -7.22
CA LEU A 81 -2.04 -3.62 -5.92
C LEU A 81 -1.77 -4.61 -4.78
N ILE A 82 -2.45 -5.76 -4.77
CA ILE A 82 -2.21 -6.81 -3.76
C ILE A 82 -0.77 -7.30 -3.82
N ALA A 83 -0.21 -7.51 -5.02
CA ALA A 83 1.17 -7.97 -5.16
C ALA A 83 2.18 -6.92 -4.63
N ALA A 84 1.96 -5.64 -4.93
CA ALA A 84 2.79 -4.54 -4.44
C ALA A 84 2.73 -4.43 -2.91
N GLU A 85 1.53 -4.46 -2.33
CA GLU A 85 1.35 -4.40 -0.87
C GLU A 85 1.88 -5.67 -0.17
N ALA A 86 1.76 -6.85 -0.79
CA ALA A 86 2.33 -8.08 -0.24
C ALA A 86 3.86 -8.00 -0.19
N MET A 87 4.50 -7.36 -1.17
CA MET A 87 5.94 -7.12 -1.15
C MET A 87 6.34 -6.19 0.00
N ILE A 88 5.59 -5.09 0.20
CA ILE A 88 5.80 -4.17 1.34
C ILE A 88 5.63 -4.91 2.67
N ALA A 89 4.55 -5.68 2.82
CA ALA A 89 4.28 -6.47 4.02
C ALA A 89 5.40 -7.47 4.33
N LEU A 90 5.98 -8.11 3.31
CA LEU A 90 7.14 -9.00 3.48
C LEU A 90 8.37 -8.23 3.96
N ILE A 91 8.69 -7.09 3.35
CA ILE A 91 9.81 -6.23 3.76
C ILE A 91 9.63 -5.77 5.21
N ALA A 92 8.44 -5.28 5.56
CA ALA A 92 8.09 -4.86 6.91
C ALA A 92 8.24 -6.02 7.92
N PHE A 93 7.78 -7.22 7.57
CA PHE A 93 7.93 -8.41 8.41
C PHE A 93 9.41 -8.77 8.66
N PHE A 94 10.25 -8.74 7.62
CA PHE A 94 11.68 -8.95 7.77
C PHE A 94 12.32 -7.88 8.65
N ASN A 95 11.91 -6.62 8.48
CA ASN A 95 12.44 -5.50 9.28
C ASN A 95 12.08 -5.65 10.76
N ILE A 96 10.84 -6.04 11.09
CA ILE A 96 10.44 -6.36 12.48
C ILE A 96 11.30 -7.50 13.03
N ARG A 97 11.48 -8.59 12.26
CA ARG A 97 12.29 -9.75 12.68
C ARG A 97 13.74 -9.37 12.97
N LEU A 98 14.33 -8.52 12.12
CA LEU A 98 15.68 -8.00 12.28
C LEU A 98 15.77 -7.07 13.48
N ASN A 99 14.85 -6.12 13.61
CA ASN A 99 14.86 -5.14 14.70
C ASN A 99 14.67 -5.80 16.08
N VAL A 100 13.79 -6.81 16.20
CA VAL A 100 13.65 -7.60 17.43
C VAL A 100 14.94 -8.36 17.79
N ARG A 101 15.73 -8.79 16.79
CA ARG A 101 17.01 -9.48 17.04
C ARG A 101 18.15 -8.53 17.41
N TYR A 102 18.22 -7.36 16.81
CA TYR A 102 19.37 -6.45 16.93
C TYR A 102 19.10 -5.15 17.70
N HIS A 103 17.87 -4.93 18.18
CA HIS A 103 17.45 -3.73 18.93
C HIS A 103 17.76 -2.41 18.19
N ASN A 104 17.47 -2.37 16.89
CA ASN A 104 17.79 -1.26 15.97
C ASN A 104 16.87 -0.02 16.12
N GLY A 105 16.37 0.27 17.33
CA GLY A 105 15.59 1.46 17.62
C GLY A 105 14.07 1.28 17.53
N LEU A 106 13.38 1.89 18.50
CA LEU A 106 11.95 1.75 18.75
C LEU A 106 11.09 2.41 17.64
N LEU A 107 11.58 3.51 17.05
CA LEU A 107 10.92 4.24 15.97
C LEU A 107 10.82 3.41 14.67
N SER A 108 11.91 2.73 14.31
CA SER A 108 11.98 1.83 13.16
C SER A 108 11.03 0.62 13.32
N LEU A 109 10.93 0.10 14.56
CA LEU A 109 10.01 -0.99 14.89
C LEU A 109 8.56 -0.56 14.74
N PHE A 110 8.21 0.59 15.32
CA PHE A 110 6.86 1.15 15.22
C PHE A 110 6.47 1.40 13.76
N THR A 111 7.38 1.98 12.98
CA THR A 111 7.14 2.23 11.55
C THR A 111 6.92 0.95 10.78
N SER A 112 7.72 -0.09 11.02
CA SER A 112 7.57 -1.38 10.33
C SER A 112 6.26 -2.08 10.72
N ILE A 113 5.81 -1.96 11.96
CA ILE A 113 4.51 -2.49 12.40
C ILE A 113 3.36 -1.72 11.74
N ALA A 114 3.44 -0.38 11.69
CA ALA A 114 2.45 0.44 11.03
C ALA A 114 2.35 0.09 9.53
N ASP A 115 3.49 -0.09 8.87
CA ASP A 115 3.58 -0.50 7.46
C ASP A 115 2.91 -1.85 7.23
N LEU A 116 3.20 -2.85 8.07
CA LEU A 116 2.57 -4.17 7.99
C LEU A 116 1.04 -4.09 8.17
N LEU A 117 0.55 -3.33 9.16
CA LEU A 117 -0.88 -3.18 9.41
C LEU A 117 -1.61 -2.50 8.26
N LEU A 118 -1.02 -1.42 7.73
CA LEU A 118 -1.57 -0.69 6.58
C LEU A 118 -1.59 -1.57 5.33
N ALA A 119 -0.48 -2.25 5.01
CA ALA A 119 -0.41 -3.15 3.87
C ALA A 119 -1.46 -4.28 3.97
N VAL A 120 -1.61 -4.92 5.14
CA VAL A 120 -2.66 -5.95 5.36
C VAL A 120 -4.06 -5.37 5.16
N TRP A 121 -4.29 -4.15 5.62
CA TRP A 121 -5.58 -3.47 5.45
C TRP A 121 -5.88 -3.19 3.97
N ILE A 122 -4.91 -2.69 3.20
CA ILE A 122 -5.07 -2.44 1.76
C ILE A 122 -5.25 -3.74 0.99
N ILE A 123 -4.48 -4.79 1.30
CA ILE A 123 -4.67 -6.14 0.70
C ILE A 123 -6.11 -6.62 0.94
N THR A 124 -6.62 -6.45 2.17
CA THR A 124 -7.99 -6.86 2.51
C THR A 124 -9.03 -6.09 1.70
N LEU A 125 -8.86 -4.78 1.54
CA LEU A 125 -9.76 -3.93 0.73
C LEU A 125 -9.67 -4.27 -0.76
N ALA A 126 -8.47 -4.43 -1.30
CA ALA A 126 -8.23 -4.81 -2.70
C ALA A 126 -8.81 -6.20 -3.02
N TYR A 127 -8.67 -7.16 -2.10
CA TYR A 127 -9.28 -8.48 -2.21
C TYR A 127 -10.82 -8.40 -2.22
N ARG A 128 -11.41 -7.59 -1.34
CA ARG A 128 -12.86 -7.33 -1.34
C ARG A 128 -13.32 -6.70 -2.67
N LEU A 129 -12.54 -5.78 -3.24
CA LEU A 129 -12.83 -5.15 -4.53
C LEU A 129 -12.79 -6.17 -5.67
N MET A 130 -11.79 -7.06 -5.69
CA MET A 130 -11.69 -8.16 -6.65
C MET A 130 -12.89 -9.12 -6.58
N LYS A 131 -13.28 -9.52 -5.37
CA LYS A 131 -14.40 -10.44 -5.14
C LYS A 131 -15.72 -9.80 -5.61
N ALA A 132 -15.90 -8.50 -5.41
CA ALA A 132 -17.11 -7.78 -5.80
C ALA A 132 -17.18 -7.41 -7.30
N GLY A 133 -16.03 -7.18 -7.96
CA GLY A 133 -15.95 -6.92 -9.40
C GLY A 133 -16.35 -8.13 -10.28
N GLY A 134 -16.63 -9.29 -9.67
CA GLY A 134 -17.08 -10.49 -10.35
C GLY A 134 -18.56 -10.57 -10.69
N ARG A 135 -19.40 -9.78 -10.03
CA ARG A 135 -20.81 -9.68 -10.43
C ARG A 135 -20.91 -8.68 -11.58
N ARG A 136 -20.52 -9.14 -12.77
CA ARG A 136 -21.18 -8.67 -13.99
C ARG A 136 -22.65 -8.97 -13.72
N ILE A 137 -23.44 -7.95 -13.42
CA ILE A 137 -24.88 -8.03 -13.58
C ILE A 137 -25.05 -8.16 -15.09
N THR A 138 -24.85 -9.37 -15.62
CA THR A 138 -25.56 -9.79 -16.81
C THR A 138 -27.00 -9.59 -16.39
N LYS A 139 -27.57 -8.44 -16.80
CA LYS A 139 -29.01 -8.27 -16.89
C LYS A 139 -29.46 -9.56 -17.55
N GLN A 140 -30.01 -10.45 -16.73
CA GLN A 140 -30.74 -11.60 -17.19
C GLN A 140 -31.81 -10.96 -18.05
N ARG A 141 -31.56 -10.95 -19.35
CA ARG A 141 -32.48 -10.49 -20.36
C ARG A 141 -33.61 -11.51 -20.25
N SER A 142 -34.54 -11.25 -19.32
CA SER A 142 -35.83 -11.89 -19.30
C SER A 142 -36.49 -11.41 -20.57
N ARG A 143 -36.18 -12.15 -21.64
CA ARG A 143 -36.80 -12.04 -22.94
C ARG A 143 -38.19 -12.63 -22.74
N ASN A 144 -39.08 -11.87 -22.10
CA ASN A 144 -40.51 -12.04 -22.31
C ASN A 144 -40.77 -11.68 -23.77
N ARG A 145 -40.56 -12.65 -24.66
CA ARG A 145 -41.27 -12.72 -25.93
C ARG A 145 -42.65 -13.27 -25.56
N PRO A 146 -43.74 -12.50 -25.63
CA PRO A 146 -45.02 -13.12 -25.91
C PRO A 146 -44.88 -13.80 -27.27
N SER A 147 -45.06 -15.12 -27.33
CA SER A 147 -45.25 -15.80 -28.61
C SER A 147 -46.55 -15.29 -29.22
N PRO A 148 -46.58 -15.03 -30.54
CA PRO A 148 -47.81 -14.71 -31.22
C PRO A 148 -48.68 -15.97 -31.30
N ASP A 149 -49.98 -15.75 -31.19
CA ASP A 149 -51.04 -16.51 -31.82
C ASP A 149 -51.11 -18.01 -31.54
N LYS A 150 -52.02 -18.36 -30.62
CA LYS A 150 -52.79 -19.60 -30.73
C LYS A 150 -54.27 -19.33 -30.41
N LEU A 151 -55.06 -19.48 -31.48
CA LEU A 151 -56.51 -19.61 -31.63
C LEU A 151 -57.36 -18.37 -31.45
#